data_AF-A0A914BS12-F1
#
_entry.id   AF-A0A914BS12-F1
#
_cell.length_a   1.000
_cell.length_b   1.000
_cell.length_c   1.000
_cell.angle_alpha   90.00
_cell.angle_beta   90.00
_cell.angle_gamma   90.00
#
_symmetry.space_group_name_H-M   'P 1'
#
loop_
_entity.id
_entity.type
_entity.pdbx_description
1 polymer ?
#
loop_
_entity_poly.entity_id
_entity_poly.type
_entity_poly.pdbx_seq_one_letter_code
_entity_poly.pdbx_strand_id
1 'polypeptide(L)'
;PTKRIMYSPELVVILAIISSISAVLGFYNICPVQPVSCSCPSQWQMWHNACYRITPPHNWDDAKTVCQDLGGKMAAPRSLEEMKFMVDMAREVDSEYYVWIACNDKDVEGTWECDGQEGREPFLEWSANQPDDFKDNQDCVVVARNQNDKMDDDFCAESRMALCVHQAACPHPPTQPHRYCLSTDTRGRILNSTCLLDHNIREFITEGVAACGSACAKEPGCFSFNIKNTEEGKKICQLNNSTSSEDKDKFQNTDYFCMYSEVCTG
;
A
#
# COMPACT_ATOMS: atom_id res chain seq x y z
N PRO A 1 -25.05 43.05 -42.37
CA PRO A 1 -24.57 42.55 -43.68
C PRO A 1 -23.70 41.31 -43.51
N THR A 2 -24.31 40.13 -43.56
CA THR A 2 -23.65 38.83 -43.40
C THR A 2 -22.97 38.45 -44.72
N LYS A 3 -21.63 38.45 -44.77
CA LYS A 3 -20.88 37.90 -45.91
C LYS A 3 -20.86 36.37 -45.78
N ARG A 4 -21.61 35.66 -46.63
CA ARG A 4 -21.41 34.22 -46.83
C ARG A 4 -20.21 34.04 -47.75
N ILE A 5 -19.18 33.34 -47.26
CA ILE A 5 -18.05 32.89 -48.07
C ILE A 5 -18.50 31.63 -48.81
N MET A 6 -18.49 31.68 -50.14
CA MET A 6 -18.84 30.56 -51.01
C MET A 6 -17.53 29.86 -51.39
N TYR A 7 -17.34 28.63 -50.91
CA TYR A 7 -16.18 27.82 -51.28
C TYR A 7 -16.40 27.20 -52.66
N SER A 8 -15.34 27.09 -53.47
CA SER A 8 -15.43 26.42 -54.77
C SER A 8 -15.73 24.93 -54.58
N PRO A 9 -16.40 24.27 -55.55
CA PRO A 9 -16.70 22.84 -55.45
C PRO A 9 -15.44 21.98 -55.30
N GLU A 10 -14.29 22.43 -55.81
CA GLU A 10 -12.99 21.76 -55.62
C GLU A 10 -12.49 21.84 -54.16
N LEU A 11 -12.73 22.96 -53.46
CA LEU A 11 -12.35 23.12 -52.05
C LEU A 11 -13.21 22.25 -51.11
N VAL A 12 -14.48 22.04 -51.45
CA VAL A 12 -15.41 21.20 -50.69
C VAL A 12 -15.02 19.72 -50.80
N VAL A 13 -14.53 19.28 -51.97
CA VAL A 13 -14.05 17.92 -52.18
C VAL A 13 -12.74 17.65 -51.41
N ILE A 14 -11.81 18.60 -51.38
CA ILE A 14 -10.55 18.47 -50.62
C ILE A 14 -10.83 18.36 -49.11
N LEU A 15 -11.77 19.15 -48.57
CA LEU A 15 -12.15 19.08 -47.15
C LEU A 15 -12.88 17.76 -46.80
N ALA A 16 -13.67 17.21 -47.72
CA ALA A 16 -14.33 15.92 -47.52
C ALA A 16 -13.34 14.74 -47.49
N ILE A 17 -12.30 14.78 -48.32
CA ILE A 17 -11.23 13.76 -48.36
C ILE A 17 -10.35 13.80 -47.10
N ILE A 18 -10.10 14.99 -46.53
CA ILE A 18 -9.38 15.12 -45.26
C ILE A 18 -10.24 14.59 -44.09
N SER A 19 -11.57 14.76 -44.14
CA SER A 19 -12.48 14.23 -43.11
C SER A 19 -12.62 12.70 -43.13
N SER A 20 -12.36 12.04 -44.27
CA SER A 20 -12.43 10.58 -44.40
C SER A 20 -11.11 9.87 -44.11
N ILE A 21 -9.98 10.57 -44.05
CA ILE A 21 -8.70 10.00 -43.57
C ILE A 21 -8.64 9.99 -42.03
N SER A 22 -9.37 10.87 -41.35
CA SER A 22 -9.47 10.85 -39.87
C SER A 22 -10.29 9.70 -39.31
N ALA A 23 -10.98 8.91 -40.14
CA ALA A 23 -11.83 7.80 -39.71
C ALA A 23 -11.16 6.40 -39.82
N VAL A 24 -9.92 6.31 -40.29
CA VAL A 24 -9.20 5.01 -40.47
C VAL A 24 -8.05 4.82 -39.47
N LEU A 25 -7.74 5.81 -38.63
CA LEU A 25 -6.89 5.65 -37.45
C LEU A 25 -7.74 5.76 -36.18
N GLY A 26 -8.67 4.81 -36.03
CA GLY A 26 -9.16 4.46 -34.71
C GLY A 26 -8.02 3.96 -33.83
N PHE A 27 -8.17 4.15 -32.52
CA PHE A 27 -7.30 3.70 -31.41
C PHE A 27 -6.21 4.67 -30.95
N TYR A 28 -6.64 5.83 -30.44
CA TYR A 28 -6.29 6.17 -29.06
C TYR A 28 -7.57 6.68 -28.37
N ASN A 29 -8.45 5.75 -28.00
CA ASN A 29 -9.31 5.97 -26.83
C ASN A 29 -8.40 5.93 -25.59
N ILE A 30 -7.54 6.94 -25.44
CA ILE A 30 -6.94 7.23 -24.15
C ILE A 30 -8.07 7.92 -23.40
N CYS A 31 -8.81 7.14 -22.62
CA CYS A 31 -9.62 7.72 -21.56
C CYS A 31 -8.63 8.59 -20.74
N PRO A 32 -8.82 9.91 -20.62
CA PRO A 32 -7.89 10.72 -19.84
C PRO A 32 -7.90 10.16 -18.43
N VAL A 33 -6.81 9.50 -18.04
CA VAL A 33 -6.59 9.06 -16.66
C VAL A 33 -6.42 10.34 -15.87
N GLN A 34 -7.52 10.86 -15.33
CA GLN A 34 -7.39 11.91 -14.33
C GLN A 34 -6.62 11.30 -13.16
N PRO A 35 -5.55 11.95 -12.66
CA PRO A 35 -4.86 11.45 -11.49
C PRO A 35 -5.89 11.31 -10.37
N VAL A 36 -6.11 10.07 -9.92
CA VAL A 36 -7.04 9.79 -8.82
C VAL A 36 -6.42 10.43 -7.58
N SER A 37 -6.89 11.62 -7.22
CA SER A 37 -6.42 12.30 -6.03
C SER A 37 -7.11 11.69 -4.83
N CYS A 38 -6.42 10.77 -4.15
CA CYS A 38 -6.87 10.27 -2.85
C CYS A 38 -6.84 11.41 -1.82
N SER A 39 -7.72 11.34 -0.84
CA SER A 39 -7.89 12.36 0.18
C SER A 39 -7.94 11.74 1.57
N CYS A 40 -7.44 12.46 2.56
CA CYS A 40 -7.54 12.10 3.96
C CYS A 40 -8.63 12.91 4.66
N PRO A 41 -9.31 12.36 5.67
CA PRO A 41 -10.17 13.15 6.53
C PRO A 41 -9.39 14.29 7.21
N SER A 42 -10.10 15.30 7.71
CA SER A 42 -9.45 16.40 8.44
C SER A 42 -8.64 15.86 9.63
N GLN A 43 -7.46 16.45 9.88
CA GLN A 43 -6.50 16.03 10.92
C GLN A 43 -5.79 14.69 10.65
N TRP A 44 -5.91 14.14 9.45
CA TRP A 44 -5.13 12.99 9.02
C TRP A 44 -4.13 13.38 7.92
N GLN A 45 -2.92 12.85 8.01
CA GLN A 45 -1.83 13.09 7.07
C GLN A 45 -1.73 11.94 6.06
N MET A 46 -1.66 12.26 4.78
CA MET A 46 -1.53 11.27 3.71
C MET A 46 -0.11 10.73 3.64
N TRP A 47 0.01 9.41 3.54
CA TRP A 47 1.22 8.72 3.11
C TRP A 47 0.84 7.57 2.18
N HIS A 48 1.29 7.67 0.93
CA HIS A 48 0.82 6.84 -0.19
C HIS A 48 -0.71 6.76 -0.28
N ASN A 49 -1.28 5.58 -0.03
CA ASN A 49 -2.71 5.29 -0.14
C ASN A 49 -3.39 5.16 1.24
N ALA A 50 -2.73 5.65 2.30
CA ALA A 50 -3.22 5.60 3.66
C ALA A 50 -3.12 6.96 4.34
N CYS A 51 -3.90 7.12 5.39
CA CYS A 51 -4.03 8.33 6.19
C CYS A 51 -3.63 8.00 7.62
N TYR A 52 -2.76 8.83 8.20
CA TYR A 52 -2.24 8.63 9.55
C TYR A 52 -2.62 9.78 10.47
N ARG A 53 -2.82 9.48 11.74
CA ARG A 53 -3.16 10.48 12.75
C ARG A 53 -2.63 10.05 14.11
N ILE A 54 -2.15 11.01 14.88
CA ILE A 54 -1.72 10.79 16.27
C ILE A 54 -2.90 11.04 17.22
N THR A 55 -3.08 10.17 18.20
CA THR A 55 -4.06 10.32 19.28
C THR A 55 -3.45 11.09 20.47
N PRO A 56 -4.29 11.66 21.34
CA PRO A 56 -3.89 11.96 22.71
C PRO A 56 -3.37 10.71 23.46
N PRO A 57 -2.67 10.87 24.59
CA PRO A 57 -2.15 9.75 25.36
C PRO A 57 -3.23 8.87 26.00
N HIS A 58 -3.10 7.55 25.83
CA HIS A 58 -3.94 6.51 26.41
C HIS A 58 -3.10 5.26 26.72
N ASN A 59 -3.64 4.31 27.52
CA ASN A 59 -3.07 2.96 27.56
C ASN A 59 -3.26 2.26 26.20
N TRP A 60 -2.53 1.17 25.96
CA TRP A 60 -2.47 0.53 24.65
C TRP A 60 -3.85 0.02 24.16
N ASP A 61 -4.64 -0.58 25.05
CA ASP A 61 -5.98 -1.10 24.71
C ASP A 61 -6.98 0.03 24.40
N ASP A 62 -6.97 1.09 25.21
CA ASP A 62 -7.80 2.28 24.98
C ASP A 62 -7.36 3.00 23.70
N ALA A 63 -6.07 3.07 23.41
CA ALA A 63 -5.54 3.66 22.18
C ALA A 63 -6.05 2.93 20.92
N LYS A 64 -6.14 1.58 20.94
CA LYS A 64 -6.77 0.82 19.85
C LYS A 64 -8.22 1.23 19.67
N THR A 65 -8.96 1.34 20.76
CA THR A 65 -10.38 1.76 20.73
C THR A 65 -10.52 3.20 20.18
N VAL A 66 -9.67 4.13 20.62
CA VAL A 66 -9.66 5.51 20.11
C VAL A 66 -9.39 5.55 18.62
N CYS A 67 -8.44 4.77 18.10
CA CYS A 67 -8.22 4.72 16.66
C CYS A 67 -9.42 4.17 15.88
N GLN A 68 -10.14 3.20 16.45
CA GLN A 68 -11.40 2.68 15.88
C GLN A 68 -12.51 3.73 15.88
N ASP A 69 -12.67 4.48 16.98
CA ASP A 69 -13.65 5.56 17.10
C ASP A 69 -13.38 6.71 16.12
N LEU A 70 -12.10 6.93 15.76
CA LEU A 70 -11.69 7.87 14.71
C LEU A 70 -11.92 7.34 13.28
N GLY A 71 -12.44 6.12 13.14
CA GLY A 71 -12.77 5.46 11.87
C GLY A 71 -11.62 4.63 11.29
N GLY A 72 -10.47 4.57 11.95
CA GLY A 72 -9.29 3.82 11.51
C GLY A 72 -9.03 2.58 12.37
N LYS A 73 -7.74 2.22 12.47
CA LYS A 73 -7.21 1.26 13.44
C LYS A 73 -5.85 1.73 13.91
N MET A 74 -5.33 1.19 15.00
CA MET A 74 -3.96 1.49 15.41
C MET A 74 -2.98 0.94 14.36
N ALA A 75 -1.92 1.68 14.07
CA ALA A 75 -0.99 1.39 13.00
C ALA A 75 0.12 0.46 13.48
N ALA A 76 0.46 -0.56 12.68
CA ALA A 76 1.70 -1.31 12.79
C ALA A 76 2.50 -1.11 11.49
N PRO A 77 3.74 -0.59 11.55
CA PRO A 77 4.54 -0.37 10.36
C PRO A 77 4.88 -1.70 9.69
N ARG A 78 4.88 -1.73 8.35
CA ARG A 78 5.21 -2.90 7.54
C ARG A 78 6.53 -2.77 6.79
N SER A 79 7.21 -1.63 6.94
CA SER A 79 8.52 -1.36 6.37
C SER A 79 9.24 -0.29 7.19
N LEU A 80 10.56 -0.22 6.99
CA LEU A 80 11.40 0.82 7.58
C LEU A 80 11.00 2.22 7.09
N GLU A 81 10.51 2.35 5.85
CA GLU A 81 10.05 3.63 5.30
C GLU A 81 8.76 4.11 5.95
N GLU A 82 7.79 3.20 6.14
CA GLU A 82 6.55 3.50 6.85
C GLU A 82 6.83 3.89 8.30
N MET A 83 7.73 3.16 8.97
CA MET A 83 8.14 3.47 10.34
C MET A 83 8.82 4.85 10.44
N LYS A 84 9.67 5.22 9.48
CA LYS A 84 10.31 6.56 9.46
C LYS A 84 9.27 7.67 9.29
N PHE A 85 8.31 7.50 8.40
CA PHE A 85 7.21 8.45 8.25
C PHE A 85 6.42 8.60 9.56
N MET A 86 6.09 7.49 10.22
CA MET A 86 5.43 7.46 11.53
C MET A 86 6.24 8.19 12.62
N VAL A 87 7.56 7.98 12.66
CA VAL A 87 8.50 8.68 13.55
C VAL A 87 8.51 10.19 13.30
N ASP A 88 8.55 10.61 12.04
CA ASP A 88 8.57 12.03 11.69
C ASP A 88 7.29 12.72 12.16
N MET A 89 6.12 12.08 11.97
CA MET A 89 4.85 12.58 12.53
C MET A 89 4.89 12.69 14.05
N ALA A 90 5.42 11.67 14.75
CA ALA A 90 5.51 11.68 16.21
C ALA A 90 6.38 12.83 16.71
N ARG A 91 7.53 13.03 16.06
CA ARG A 91 8.50 14.08 16.38
C ARG A 91 7.93 15.50 16.17
N GLU A 92 7.07 15.68 15.18
CA GLU A 92 6.40 16.96 14.93
C GLU A 92 5.45 17.35 16.08
N VAL A 93 4.88 16.37 16.77
CA VAL A 93 3.96 16.58 17.90
C VAL A 93 4.71 16.72 19.23
N ASP A 94 5.72 15.87 19.47
CA ASP A 94 6.52 15.85 20.69
C ASP A 94 7.98 15.47 20.37
N SER A 95 8.95 16.28 20.82
CA SER A 95 10.36 16.00 20.61
C SER A 95 10.87 14.78 21.40
N GLU A 96 10.21 14.43 22.49
CA GLU A 96 10.55 13.29 23.39
C GLU A 96 9.49 12.18 23.31
N TYR A 97 8.89 12.01 22.13
CA TYR A 97 7.76 11.12 21.89
C TYR A 97 8.00 9.67 22.33
N TYR A 98 6.90 9.06 22.79
CA TYR A 98 6.68 7.62 22.88
C TYR A 98 5.31 7.33 22.28
N VAL A 99 5.26 6.46 21.29
CA VAL A 99 4.04 6.22 20.52
C VAL A 99 3.75 4.74 20.44
N TRP A 100 2.57 4.35 20.92
CA TRP A 100 2.04 3.01 20.74
C TRP A 100 1.86 2.68 19.26
N ILE A 101 2.29 1.47 18.90
CA ILE A 101 1.96 0.83 17.62
C ILE A 101 1.19 -0.45 17.89
N ALA A 102 0.48 -0.94 16.88
CA ALA A 102 -0.40 -2.10 16.99
C ALA A 102 0.35 -3.43 17.00
N CYS A 103 1.38 -3.54 17.83
CA CYS A 103 2.16 -4.75 18.07
C CYS A 103 2.20 -5.07 19.57
N ASN A 104 2.12 -6.35 19.91
CA ASN A 104 2.08 -6.87 21.29
C ASN A 104 2.39 -8.37 21.33
N ASP A 105 2.70 -8.92 22.49
CA ASP A 105 2.84 -10.36 22.73
C ASP A 105 2.03 -10.85 23.96
N LYS A 106 1.01 -10.08 24.35
CA LYS A 106 0.09 -10.33 25.48
C LYS A 106 -0.49 -11.74 25.55
N ASP A 107 -0.64 -12.41 24.41
CA ASP A 107 -1.21 -13.76 24.33
C ASP A 107 -0.17 -14.86 24.62
N VAL A 108 1.07 -14.68 24.15
CA VAL A 108 2.17 -15.63 24.32
C VAL A 108 3.49 -14.85 24.38
N GLU A 109 4.07 -14.77 25.57
CA GLU A 109 5.36 -14.13 25.85
C GLU A 109 6.44 -14.48 24.82
N GLY A 110 7.10 -13.45 24.27
CA GLY A 110 8.12 -13.56 23.24
C GLY A 110 7.60 -13.89 21.83
N THR A 111 6.28 -14.04 21.66
CA THR A 111 5.62 -14.24 20.36
C THR A 111 4.84 -12.99 19.97
N TRP A 112 5.55 -12.07 19.33
CA TRP A 112 5.00 -10.79 18.91
C TRP A 112 4.01 -10.93 17.74
N GLU A 113 2.89 -10.24 17.86
CA GLU A 113 1.86 -10.13 16.84
C GLU A 113 1.58 -8.66 16.54
N CYS A 114 1.44 -8.33 15.25
CA CYS A 114 1.13 -6.99 14.77
C CYS A 114 -0.14 -6.98 13.92
N ASP A 115 -1.08 -6.09 14.22
CA ASP A 115 -2.37 -5.99 13.53
C ASP A 115 -2.18 -5.80 12.00
N GLY A 116 -2.84 -6.63 11.19
CA GLY A 116 -2.74 -6.59 9.73
C GLY A 116 -1.44 -7.20 9.17
N GLN A 117 -0.77 -8.03 9.95
CA GLN A 117 0.38 -8.85 9.55
C GLN A 117 0.19 -10.33 9.93
N GLU A 118 -1.06 -10.79 10.08
CA GLU A 118 -1.37 -12.15 10.52
C GLU A 118 -0.85 -13.20 9.51
N GLY A 119 -0.26 -14.29 10.02
CA GLY A 119 0.24 -15.40 9.20
C GLY A 119 1.62 -15.17 8.57
N ARG A 120 2.37 -14.16 9.01
CA ARG A 120 3.77 -13.94 8.64
C ARG A 120 4.57 -13.44 9.85
N GLU A 121 5.90 -13.41 9.72
CA GLU A 121 6.76 -12.77 10.70
C GLU A 121 6.47 -11.25 10.72
N PRO A 122 6.17 -10.65 11.88
CA PRO A 122 5.88 -9.23 11.97
C PRO A 122 7.12 -8.39 11.68
N PHE A 123 6.92 -7.22 11.05
CA PHE A 123 7.97 -6.22 10.96
C PHE A 123 8.24 -5.61 12.34
N LEU A 124 9.42 -5.89 12.90
CA LEU A 124 9.88 -5.35 14.19
C LEU A 124 11.31 -4.82 14.03
N GLU A 125 11.50 -3.54 14.33
CA GLU A 125 12.81 -2.86 14.29
C GLU A 125 13.19 -2.45 15.72
N TRP A 126 13.57 -3.45 16.52
CA TRP A 126 13.94 -3.28 17.93
C TRP A 126 15.16 -2.38 18.12
N SER A 127 15.13 -1.62 19.21
CA SER A 127 16.29 -0.92 19.74
C SER A 127 17.36 -1.90 20.24
N ALA A 128 18.56 -1.39 20.49
CA ALA A 128 19.62 -2.21 21.05
C ALA A 128 19.22 -2.69 22.46
N ASN A 129 19.29 -4.02 22.65
CA ASN A 129 18.89 -4.74 23.87
C ASN A 129 17.38 -4.85 24.10
N GLN A 130 16.54 -4.52 23.11
CA GLN A 130 15.10 -4.74 23.18
C GLN A 130 14.65 -5.93 22.31
N PRO A 131 13.52 -6.57 22.65
CA PRO A 131 12.73 -6.36 23.86
C PRO A 131 13.42 -6.91 25.12
N ASP A 132 13.27 -6.26 26.27
CA ASP A 132 13.93 -6.62 27.54
C ASP A 132 12.98 -7.15 28.62
N ASP A 133 11.68 -7.11 28.35
CA ASP A 133 10.59 -7.56 29.21
C ASP A 133 10.80 -7.12 30.67
N PHE A 134 10.96 -5.80 30.86
CA PHE A 134 11.31 -5.26 32.16
C PHE A 134 10.27 -5.61 33.22
N LYS A 135 10.70 -6.43 34.19
CA LYS A 135 9.89 -7.00 35.29
C LYS A 135 8.86 -8.04 34.83
N ASP A 136 9.13 -8.73 33.73
CA ASP A 136 8.29 -9.81 33.22
C ASP A 136 6.83 -9.35 32.97
N ASN A 137 6.67 -8.15 32.36
CA ASN A 137 5.37 -7.46 32.25
C ASN A 137 5.37 -6.31 31.18
N GLN A 138 6.19 -6.37 30.14
CA GLN A 138 6.18 -5.38 29.06
C GLN A 138 5.68 -5.97 27.74
N ASP A 139 4.36 -6.03 27.58
CA ASP A 139 3.79 -6.82 26.48
C ASP A 139 3.37 -5.99 25.25
N CYS A 140 3.64 -4.67 25.24
CA CYS A 140 3.12 -3.74 24.22
C CYS A 140 4.23 -2.89 23.59
N VAL A 141 4.19 -2.69 22.27
CA VAL A 141 5.29 -2.02 21.56
C VAL A 141 5.07 -0.53 21.41
N VAL A 142 6.10 0.26 21.75
CA VAL A 142 6.25 1.67 21.38
C VAL A 142 7.32 1.87 20.33
N VAL A 143 7.23 2.97 19.59
CA VAL A 143 8.38 3.62 18.95
C VAL A 143 8.73 4.86 19.75
N ALA A 144 10.00 5.02 20.12
CA ALA A 144 10.40 6.05 21.09
C ALA A 144 11.68 6.80 20.70
N ARG A 145 11.71 8.10 21.03
CA ARG A 145 12.85 8.98 20.72
C ARG A 145 14.15 8.54 21.39
N ASN A 146 14.09 8.18 22.67
CA ASN A 146 15.24 7.75 23.46
C ASN A 146 15.78 6.37 23.03
N GLN A 147 14.99 5.63 22.25
CA GLN A 147 15.35 4.37 21.62
C GLN A 147 15.94 4.55 20.22
N ASN A 148 16.46 5.74 19.92
CA ASN A 148 16.98 6.12 18.61
C ASN A 148 15.95 5.93 17.49
N ASP A 149 14.70 6.29 17.77
CA ASP A 149 13.58 6.19 16.83
C ASP A 149 13.25 4.73 16.43
N LYS A 150 13.57 3.77 17.31
CA LYS A 150 13.30 2.33 17.16
C LYS A 150 12.28 1.83 18.18
N MET A 151 11.97 0.53 18.08
CA MET A 151 10.97 -0.14 18.91
C MET A 151 11.50 -0.55 20.28
N ASP A 152 10.59 -0.53 21.24
CA ASP A 152 10.79 -0.88 22.64
C ASP A 152 9.48 -1.51 23.14
N ASP A 153 9.59 -2.53 23.96
CA ASP A 153 8.47 -3.12 24.66
C ASP A 153 8.21 -2.31 25.94
N ASP A 154 6.95 -2.17 26.29
CA ASP A 154 6.54 -1.29 27.35
C ASP A 154 5.28 -1.79 28.07
N PHE A 155 5.08 -1.29 29.29
CA PHE A 155 3.94 -1.65 30.10
C PHE A 155 2.67 -1.16 29.40
N CYS A 156 1.82 -2.06 28.93
CA CYS A 156 0.59 -1.75 28.19
C CYS A 156 -0.32 -0.71 28.89
N ALA A 157 -0.23 -0.61 30.22
CA ALA A 157 -1.00 0.32 31.04
C ALA A 157 -0.50 1.78 31.01
N GLU A 158 0.69 2.04 30.46
CA GLU A 158 1.28 3.38 30.39
C GLU A 158 0.50 4.30 29.46
N SER A 159 0.42 5.57 29.84
CA SER A 159 -0.30 6.57 29.06
C SER A 159 0.59 7.17 27.98
N ARG A 160 0.39 6.79 26.73
CA ARG A 160 1.22 7.22 25.59
C ARG A 160 0.35 7.55 24.37
N MET A 161 0.86 8.42 23.52
CA MET A 161 0.21 8.70 22.23
C MET A 161 0.17 7.42 21.39
N ALA A 162 -0.71 7.35 20.40
CA ALA A 162 -0.73 6.24 19.46
C ALA A 162 -0.85 6.75 18.03
N LEU A 163 -0.33 5.98 17.08
CA LEU A 163 -0.53 6.24 15.66
C LEU A 163 -1.70 5.41 15.15
N CYS A 164 -2.69 6.09 14.58
CA CYS A 164 -3.79 5.47 13.85
C CYS A 164 -3.50 5.48 12.35
N VAL A 165 -4.04 4.48 11.65
CA VAL A 165 -4.07 4.38 10.20
C VAL A 165 -5.51 4.20 9.70
N HIS A 166 -5.84 4.86 8.60
CA HIS A 166 -7.13 4.79 7.91
C HIS A 166 -6.88 4.70 6.39
N GLN A 167 -7.66 3.91 5.67
CA GLN A 167 -7.54 3.82 4.20
C GLN A 167 -7.88 5.17 3.55
N ALA A 168 -7.05 5.68 2.65
CA ALA A 168 -7.34 6.95 2.00
C ALA A 168 -8.65 6.90 1.18
N ALA A 169 -9.45 7.97 1.26
CA ALA A 169 -10.67 8.10 0.49
C ALA A 169 -10.32 8.57 -0.93
N CYS A 170 -10.29 7.63 -1.86
CA CYS A 170 -10.10 7.93 -3.27
C CYS A 170 -11.49 8.12 -3.92
N PRO A 171 -11.77 9.27 -4.60
CA PRO A 171 -13.09 9.63 -5.16
C PRO A 171 -13.70 8.59 -6.11
N HIS A 172 -12.90 7.62 -6.53
CA HIS A 172 -13.38 6.34 -6.98
C HIS A 172 -12.76 5.28 -6.05
N PRO A 173 -13.55 4.44 -5.31
CA PRO A 173 -13.12 3.05 -5.24
C PRO A 173 -12.94 2.63 -6.70
N PRO A 174 -11.88 1.91 -7.10
CA PRO A 174 -11.63 1.58 -8.49
C PRO A 174 -12.86 0.86 -9.11
N THR A 175 -13.80 1.64 -9.66
CA THR A 175 -14.84 1.21 -10.59
C THR A 175 -14.31 1.29 -12.01
N GLN A 176 -13.19 1.99 -12.22
CA GLN A 176 -12.18 1.44 -13.11
C GLN A 176 -11.35 0.45 -12.29
N PRO A 177 -11.37 -0.86 -12.58
CA PRO A 177 -10.45 -1.78 -11.93
C PRO A 177 -9.04 -1.19 -12.06
N HIS A 178 -8.27 -1.11 -10.96
CA HIS A 178 -6.83 -0.93 -11.09
C HIS A 178 -6.40 -1.93 -12.14
N ARG A 179 -5.97 -1.41 -13.29
CA ARG A 179 -5.56 -2.29 -14.35
C ARG A 179 -4.20 -2.76 -13.90
N TYR A 180 -4.18 -3.98 -13.40
CA TYR A 180 -2.96 -4.64 -13.03
C TYR A 180 -2.37 -5.22 -14.32
N CYS A 181 -1.16 -4.77 -14.64
CA CYS A 181 -0.41 -5.24 -15.79
C CYS A 181 0.45 -6.40 -15.34
N LEU A 182 0.42 -7.50 -16.09
CA LEU A 182 1.36 -8.59 -15.90
C LEU A 182 2.71 -8.17 -16.43
N SER A 183 3.78 -8.56 -15.73
CA SER A 183 5.13 -8.33 -16.24
C SER A 183 5.36 -9.10 -17.54
N THR A 184 5.98 -8.43 -18.51
CA THR A 184 6.30 -9.01 -19.82
C THR A 184 7.73 -8.74 -20.24
N ASP A 185 8.29 -9.62 -21.06
CA ASP A 185 9.54 -9.34 -21.76
C ASP A 185 9.39 -8.24 -22.84
N THR A 186 10.50 -7.89 -23.49
CA THR A 186 10.53 -6.88 -24.57
C THR A 186 9.68 -7.23 -25.80
N ARG A 187 9.17 -8.45 -25.88
CA ARG A 187 8.28 -8.94 -26.94
C ARG A 187 6.82 -9.07 -26.46
N GLY A 188 6.51 -8.61 -25.26
CA GLY A 188 5.16 -8.69 -24.69
C GLY A 188 4.76 -10.09 -24.20
N ARG A 189 5.72 -11.00 -24.02
CA ARG A 189 5.45 -12.34 -23.47
C ARG A 189 5.44 -12.28 -21.95
N ILE A 190 4.40 -12.83 -21.35
CA ILE A 190 4.24 -12.87 -19.89
C ILE A 190 5.45 -13.57 -19.25
N LEU A 191 6.02 -12.92 -18.24
CA LEU A 191 7.03 -13.53 -17.37
C LEU A 191 6.31 -14.43 -16.36
N ASN A 192 6.57 -15.73 -16.45
CA ASN A 192 5.94 -16.78 -15.62
C ASN A 192 6.90 -17.43 -14.61
N SER A 193 8.09 -16.87 -14.47
CA SER A 193 9.15 -17.29 -13.55
C SER A 193 9.86 -16.06 -12.99
N THR A 194 9.11 -15.00 -12.67
CA THR A 194 9.68 -13.75 -12.15
C THR A 194 8.72 -13.14 -11.12
N CYS A 195 9.24 -12.83 -9.93
CA CYS A 195 8.47 -12.19 -8.86
C CYS A 195 9.22 -11.02 -8.24
N LEU A 196 8.50 -10.21 -7.47
CA LEU A 196 9.08 -9.35 -6.45
C LEU A 196 9.23 -10.15 -5.14
N LEU A 197 10.46 -10.31 -4.65
CA LEU A 197 10.79 -11.10 -3.46
C LEU A 197 10.87 -10.19 -2.21
N ASP A 198 10.70 -10.76 -1.02
CA ASP A 198 10.88 -10.07 0.27
C ASP A 198 10.00 -8.83 0.53
N HIS A 199 8.92 -8.65 -0.26
CA HIS A 199 7.95 -7.57 -0.08
C HIS A 199 6.55 -8.05 0.28
N ASN A 200 6.36 -9.36 0.54
CA ASN A 200 5.05 -9.95 0.79
C ASN A 200 4.44 -9.42 2.09
N ILE A 201 3.29 -8.74 1.97
CA ILE A 201 2.50 -8.24 3.08
C ILE A 201 1.29 -9.08 3.44
N ARG A 202 0.83 -9.93 2.53
CA ARG A 202 -0.32 -10.80 2.77
C ARG A 202 -0.38 -11.91 1.74
N GLU A 203 -0.57 -13.13 2.22
CA GLU A 203 -0.70 -14.32 1.39
C GLU A 203 -2.07 -14.99 1.55
N PHE A 204 -2.72 -15.37 0.45
CA PHE A 204 -3.97 -16.12 0.48
C PHE A 204 -4.24 -16.88 -0.82
N ILE A 205 -5.09 -17.91 -0.75
CA ILE A 205 -5.56 -18.65 -1.94
C ILE A 205 -6.44 -17.74 -2.80
N THR A 206 -6.18 -17.69 -4.09
CA THR A 206 -6.86 -16.80 -5.04
C THR A 206 -7.46 -17.56 -6.22
N GLU A 207 -8.52 -17.01 -6.80
CA GLU A 207 -9.06 -17.47 -8.08
C GLU A 207 -8.25 -16.95 -9.29
N GLY A 208 -7.42 -15.92 -9.07
CA GLY A 208 -6.50 -15.40 -10.09
C GLY A 208 -6.20 -13.90 -9.96
N VAL A 209 -5.79 -13.29 -11.07
CA VAL A 209 -5.31 -11.90 -11.14
C VAL A 209 -6.36 -10.89 -10.66
N ALA A 210 -7.61 -11.04 -11.08
CA ALA A 210 -8.67 -10.08 -10.73
C ALA A 210 -9.00 -10.07 -9.23
N ALA A 211 -9.06 -11.25 -8.61
CA ALA A 211 -9.28 -11.38 -7.18
C ALA A 211 -8.10 -10.85 -6.36
N CYS A 212 -6.87 -11.16 -6.79
CA CYS A 212 -5.64 -10.67 -6.17
C CYS A 212 -5.53 -9.13 -6.26
N GLY A 213 -5.83 -8.55 -7.43
CA GLY A 213 -5.87 -7.10 -7.60
C GLY A 213 -6.97 -6.41 -6.80
N SER A 214 -8.13 -7.03 -6.67
CA SER A 214 -9.22 -6.50 -5.82
C SER A 214 -8.86 -6.51 -4.33
N ALA A 215 -8.10 -7.51 -3.89
CA ALA A 215 -7.59 -7.58 -2.52
C ALA A 215 -6.50 -6.52 -2.30
N CYS A 216 -5.53 -6.40 -3.23
CA CYS A 216 -4.48 -5.39 -3.17
C CYS A 216 -5.05 -3.98 -3.08
N ALA A 217 -6.06 -3.66 -3.90
CA ALA A 217 -6.72 -2.36 -3.88
C ALA A 217 -7.39 -1.99 -2.54
N LYS A 218 -7.68 -2.99 -1.70
CA LYS A 218 -8.28 -2.82 -0.37
C LYS A 218 -7.28 -2.98 0.77
N GLU A 219 -6.07 -3.44 0.49
CA GLU A 219 -5.04 -3.71 1.48
C GLU A 219 -4.16 -2.45 1.64
N PRO A 220 -4.19 -1.78 2.81
CA PRO A 220 -3.35 -0.62 3.04
C PRO A 220 -1.87 -0.97 2.86
N GLY A 221 -1.16 -0.18 2.05
CA GLY A 221 0.24 -0.41 1.73
C GLY A 221 0.50 -1.46 0.66
N CYS A 222 -0.52 -1.97 -0.06
CA CYS A 222 -0.30 -2.83 -1.22
C CYS A 222 -0.07 -2.02 -2.50
N PHE A 223 1.01 -2.32 -3.22
CA PHE A 223 1.38 -1.67 -4.48
C PHE A 223 1.47 -2.64 -5.67
N SER A 224 1.77 -3.92 -5.41
CA SER A 224 1.86 -4.97 -6.42
C SER A 224 1.49 -6.33 -5.83
N PHE A 225 1.51 -7.40 -6.62
CA PHE A 225 1.33 -8.75 -6.12
C PHE A 225 1.99 -9.82 -7.00
N ASN A 226 2.34 -10.95 -6.39
CA ASN A 226 2.75 -12.18 -7.06
C ASN A 226 1.60 -13.18 -7.12
N ILE A 227 1.60 -14.03 -8.14
CA ILE A 227 0.75 -15.22 -8.24
C ILE A 227 1.64 -16.45 -8.41
N LYS A 228 1.53 -17.38 -7.46
CA LYS A 228 2.23 -18.67 -7.44
C LYS A 228 1.24 -19.82 -7.56
N ASN A 229 1.73 -20.99 -7.95
CA ASN A 229 0.95 -22.23 -7.90
C ASN A 229 1.40 -23.07 -6.69
N THR A 230 0.44 -23.71 -6.03
CA THR A 230 0.71 -24.77 -5.05
C THR A 230 0.96 -26.10 -5.75
N GLU A 231 1.55 -27.07 -5.03
CA GLU A 231 1.67 -28.46 -5.50
C GLU A 231 0.32 -29.10 -5.86
N GLU A 232 -0.76 -28.71 -5.15
CA GLU A 232 -2.13 -29.17 -5.39
C GLU A 232 -2.82 -28.45 -6.58
N GLY A 233 -2.12 -27.57 -7.30
CA GLY A 233 -2.66 -26.83 -8.45
C GLY A 233 -3.55 -25.61 -8.12
N LYS A 234 -3.68 -25.23 -6.85
CA LYS A 234 -4.31 -23.96 -6.43
C LYS A 234 -3.37 -22.78 -6.71
N LYS A 235 -3.94 -21.58 -6.80
CA LYS A 235 -3.16 -20.33 -6.95
C LYS A 235 -3.07 -19.60 -5.62
N ILE A 236 -1.89 -19.09 -5.31
CA ILE A 236 -1.63 -18.23 -4.17
C ILE A 236 -1.39 -16.81 -4.67
N CYS A 237 -2.05 -15.84 -4.06
CA CYS A 237 -1.79 -14.40 -4.20
C CYS A 237 -0.89 -13.95 -3.05
N GLN A 238 0.23 -13.31 -3.37
CA GLN A 238 1.09 -12.62 -2.40
C GLN A 238 1.03 -11.12 -2.69
N LEU A 239 0.37 -10.35 -1.84
CA LEU A 239 0.32 -8.89 -1.93
C LEU A 239 1.68 -8.31 -1.53
N ASN A 240 2.14 -7.25 -2.19
CA ASN A 240 3.46 -6.67 -1.94
C ASN A 240 3.37 -5.18 -1.56
N ASN A 241 4.25 -4.74 -0.65
CA ASN A 241 4.40 -3.33 -0.28
C ASN A 241 5.40 -2.51 -1.10
N SER A 242 5.82 -3.01 -2.25
CA SER A 242 6.68 -2.28 -3.18
C SER A 242 6.36 -2.65 -4.62
N THR A 243 7.03 -1.99 -5.56
CA THR A 243 6.93 -2.24 -7.00
C THR A 243 8.26 -2.73 -7.58
N SER A 244 8.22 -3.33 -8.77
CA SER A 244 9.40 -3.79 -9.50
C SER A 244 10.35 -2.64 -9.88
N SER A 245 9.82 -1.42 -9.92
CA SER A 245 10.57 -0.21 -10.22
C SER A 245 11.29 0.39 -9.02
N GLU A 246 10.72 0.25 -7.83
CA GLU A 246 11.25 0.75 -6.56
C GLU A 246 12.36 -0.16 -6.03
N ASP A 247 12.17 -1.48 -6.07
CA ASP A 247 13.17 -2.45 -5.63
C ASP A 247 13.53 -3.45 -6.75
N LYS A 248 14.36 -2.96 -7.68
CA LYS A 248 14.81 -3.73 -8.84
C LYS A 248 15.63 -4.95 -8.48
N ASP A 249 16.36 -4.87 -7.37
CA ASP A 249 17.22 -5.96 -6.91
C ASP A 249 16.37 -7.12 -6.40
N LYS A 250 15.17 -6.85 -5.87
CA LYS A 250 14.21 -7.88 -5.43
C LYS A 250 13.30 -8.41 -6.54
N PHE A 251 13.27 -7.78 -7.71
CA PHE A 251 12.52 -8.27 -8.87
C PHE A 251 13.33 -9.30 -9.67
N GLN A 252 13.22 -10.58 -9.29
CA GLN A 252 14.12 -11.64 -9.73
C GLN A 252 13.41 -12.83 -10.39
N ASN A 253 14.17 -13.58 -11.19
CA ASN A 253 13.73 -14.86 -11.73
C ASN A 253 13.68 -15.92 -10.64
N THR A 254 12.69 -16.82 -10.73
CA THR A 254 12.48 -17.93 -9.80
C THR A 254 12.53 -19.27 -10.49
N ASP A 255 12.98 -20.30 -9.76
CA ASP A 255 13.00 -21.69 -10.24
C ASP A 255 11.61 -22.35 -10.29
N TYR A 256 10.59 -21.64 -9.80
CA TYR A 256 9.19 -22.06 -9.76
C TYR A 256 8.29 -21.08 -10.53
N PHE A 257 7.05 -21.50 -10.79
CA PHE A 257 6.06 -20.66 -11.46
C PHE A 257 5.70 -19.45 -10.59
N CYS A 258 5.88 -18.27 -11.16
CA CYS A 258 5.56 -17.02 -10.50
C CYS A 258 5.26 -15.93 -11.52
N MET A 259 4.09 -15.33 -11.40
CA MET A 259 3.70 -14.18 -12.21
C MET A 259 3.60 -12.94 -11.34
N TYR A 260 4.19 -11.86 -11.78
CA TYR A 260 4.13 -10.56 -11.11
C TYR A 260 3.13 -9.63 -11.78
N SER A 261 2.41 -8.85 -10.97
CA SER A 261 1.54 -7.78 -11.46
C SER A 261 1.58 -6.54 -10.57
N GLU A 262 1.58 -5.37 -11.21
CA GLU A 262 1.52 -4.06 -10.54
C GLU A 262 0.55 -3.14 -11.29
N VAL A 263 0.23 -1.99 -10.70
CA VAL A 263 -0.64 -0.99 -11.33
C VAL A 263 0.00 -0.52 -12.64
N CYS A 264 -0.72 -0.60 -13.76
CA CYS A 264 -0.21 -0.14 -15.05
C CYS A 264 0.16 1.35 -14.98
N THR A 265 1.40 1.69 -15.32
CA THR A 265 1.81 3.05 -15.64
C THR A 265 1.55 3.31 -17.12
N GLY A 266 0.84 4.40 -17.43
CA GLY A 266 0.48 4.80 -18.80
C GLY A 266 1.57 5.59 -19.50
#